data_AF-A0A7W6HIK6-F1
#
_entry.id   AF-A0A7W6HIK6-F1
#
_cell.length_a   1.000
_cell.length_b   1.000
_cell.length_c   1.000
_cell.angle_alpha   90.00
_cell.angle_beta   90.00
_cell.angle_gamma   90.00
#
_symmetry.space_group_name_H-M   'P 1'
#
loop_
_entity.id
_entity.type
_entity.pdbx_description
1 polymer ?
#
loop_
_entity_poly.entity_id
_entity_poly.type
_entity_poly.pdbx_seq_one_letter_code
_entity_poly.pdbx_strand_id
1 'polypeptide(L)'
;MNSSAIIEDAISTLANTMRMYVEAHMRFGDLFKIDPEEAIDNIDRAFEMKMEAFHTLYDVSKKLFPYFEHGDTALIITVRNAIHHRDHPLFRSLKRRLHLNGGGVEHWLGASFLLASHPTLRGARVLMSHHVRMDDIDARIDPSRASPYLDTFVSGTKAADRLKLIDHRLGFPEIRKFRSQHRYPDDRTYLDLLPIFVSAVCRSSKR
;
A
#
# COMPACT_ATOMS: atom_id res chain seq x y z
N MET A 1 26.81 9.59 16.71
CA MET A 1 26.78 8.89 15.40
C MET A 1 26.44 9.90 14.33
N ASN A 2 27.12 9.86 13.18
CA ASN A 2 26.93 10.82 12.10
C ASN A 2 25.54 10.61 11.45
N SER A 3 24.68 11.64 11.46
CA SER A 3 23.29 11.53 10.96
C SER A 3 23.23 11.10 9.48
N SER A 4 24.29 11.34 8.69
CA SER A 4 24.38 10.89 7.30
C SER A 4 24.49 9.36 7.20
N ALA A 5 25.34 8.74 8.02
CA ALA A 5 25.56 7.29 7.98
C ALA A 5 24.28 6.51 8.29
N ILE A 6 23.50 6.95 9.28
CA ILE A 6 22.22 6.33 9.64
C ILE A 6 21.21 6.40 8.48
N ILE A 7 21.17 7.53 7.75
CA ILE A 7 20.29 7.69 6.59
C ILE A 7 20.77 6.82 5.43
N GLU A 8 22.08 6.74 5.18
CA GLU A 8 22.68 5.89 4.15
C GLU A 8 22.40 4.40 4.40
N ASP A 9 22.48 3.95 5.66
CA ASP A 9 22.12 2.59 6.06
C ASP A 9 20.63 2.30 5.84
N ALA A 10 19.75 3.26 6.17
CA ALA A 10 18.31 3.13 5.94
C ALA A 10 17.98 3.07 4.43
N ILE A 11 18.65 3.89 3.60
CA ILE A 11 18.53 3.84 2.13
C ILE A 11 18.99 2.49 1.60
N SER A 12 20.13 1.98 2.08
CA SER A 12 20.68 0.69 1.67
C SER A 12 19.73 -0.47 2.02
N THR A 13 19.13 -0.41 3.21
CA THR A 13 18.12 -1.38 3.67
C THR A 13 16.85 -1.33 2.81
N LEU A 14 16.35 -0.13 2.49
CA LEU A 14 15.22 0.05 1.60
C LEU A 14 15.50 -0.50 0.19
N ALA A 15 16.67 -0.20 -0.38
CA ALA A 15 17.07 -0.73 -1.68
C ALA A 15 17.14 -2.26 -1.68
N ASN A 16 17.67 -2.86 -0.62
CA ASN A 16 17.75 -4.31 -0.48
C ASN A 16 16.37 -4.98 -0.39
N THR A 17 15.47 -4.45 0.44
CA THR A 17 14.10 -4.99 0.58
C THR A 17 13.29 -4.83 -0.71
N MET A 18 13.48 -3.75 -1.46
CA MET A 18 12.89 -3.59 -2.79
C MET A 18 13.39 -4.66 -3.77
N ARG A 19 14.68 -5.03 -3.72
CA ARG A 19 15.23 -6.13 -4.53
C ARG A 19 14.61 -7.47 -4.15
N MET A 20 14.52 -7.77 -2.85
CA MET A 20 13.88 -9.00 -2.37
C MET A 20 12.42 -9.13 -2.85
N TYR A 21 11.70 -8.00 -2.91
CA TYR A 21 10.33 -7.97 -3.43
C TYR A 21 10.24 -8.31 -4.93
N VAL A 22 11.22 -7.86 -5.73
CA VAL A 22 11.35 -8.24 -7.14
C VAL A 22 11.68 -9.73 -7.28
N GLU A 23 12.62 -10.23 -6.49
CA GLU A 23 12.99 -11.65 -6.50
C GLU A 23 11.80 -12.57 -6.15
N ALA A 24 10.98 -12.16 -5.18
CA ALA A 24 9.74 -12.85 -4.83
C ALA A 24 8.76 -12.88 -6.02
N HIS A 25 8.64 -11.78 -6.79
CA HIS A 25 7.84 -11.74 -8.01
C HIS A 25 8.37 -12.65 -9.11
N MET A 26 9.69 -12.71 -9.29
CA MET A 26 10.32 -13.56 -10.30
C MET A 26 10.08 -15.05 -10.02
N ARG A 27 10.08 -15.45 -8.74
CA ARG A 27 9.85 -16.85 -8.32
C ARG A 27 8.37 -17.21 -8.18
N PHE A 28 7.48 -16.22 -8.16
CA PHE A 28 6.06 -16.42 -7.86
C PHE A 28 5.40 -17.47 -8.76
N GLY A 29 5.61 -17.39 -10.07
CA GLY A 29 4.90 -18.25 -11.03
C GLY A 29 5.20 -19.73 -10.87
N ASP A 30 6.44 -20.10 -10.54
CA ASP A 30 6.83 -21.50 -10.36
C ASP A 30 6.48 -22.00 -8.97
N LEU A 31 6.69 -21.17 -7.93
CA LEU A 31 6.30 -21.53 -6.57
C LEU A 31 4.78 -21.68 -6.46
N PHE A 32 4.00 -20.80 -7.07
CA PHE A 32 2.53 -20.82 -6.99
C PHE A 32 1.90 -22.09 -7.58
N LYS A 33 2.56 -22.77 -8.52
CA LYS A 33 2.08 -24.05 -9.07
C LYS A 33 2.22 -25.21 -8.08
N ILE A 34 3.18 -25.09 -7.15
CA ILE A 34 3.54 -26.12 -6.19
C ILE A 34 2.88 -25.82 -4.84
N ASP A 35 3.06 -24.59 -4.38
CA ASP A 35 2.55 -24.07 -3.13
C ASP A 35 2.01 -22.63 -3.32
N PRO A 36 0.70 -22.50 -3.60
CA PRO A 36 0.03 -21.20 -3.71
C PRO A 36 0.11 -20.35 -2.45
N GLU A 37 0.08 -20.97 -1.28
CA GLU A 37 0.10 -20.27 0.01
C GLU A 37 1.48 -19.66 0.23
N GLU A 38 2.55 -20.45 0.12
CA GLU A 38 3.92 -19.95 0.25
C GLU A 38 4.24 -18.87 -0.78
N ALA A 39 3.80 -19.04 -2.03
CA ALA A 39 4.00 -18.04 -3.07
C ALA A 39 3.33 -16.69 -2.75
N ILE A 40 2.10 -16.72 -2.22
CA ILE A 40 1.37 -15.51 -1.83
C ILE A 40 1.98 -14.89 -0.58
N ASP A 41 2.28 -15.70 0.44
CA ASP A 41 2.94 -15.28 1.68
C ASP A 41 4.27 -14.60 1.39
N ASN A 42 5.08 -15.13 0.46
CA ASN A 42 6.36 -14.54 0.08
C ASN A 42 6.19 -13.14 -0.56
N ILE A 43 5.18 -12.95 -1.42
CA ILE A 43 4.87 -11.63 -1.99
C ILE A 43 4.38 -10.66 -0.93
N ASP A 44 3.45 -11.08 -0.08
CA ASP A 44 2.85 -10.25 0.96
C ASP A 44 3.95 -9.82 1.96
N ARG A 45 4.73 -10.77 2.48
CA ARG A 45 5.82 -10.51 3.43
C ARG A 45 6.91 -9.61 2.83
N ALA A 46 7.31 -9.84 1.58
CA ALA A 46 8.28 -8.97 0.93
C ALA A 46 7.73 -7.54 0.70
N PHE A 47 6.41 -7.39 0.51
CA PHE A 47 5.77 -6.08 0.46
C PHE A 47 5.81 -5.40 1.83
N GLU A 48 5.50 -6.12 2.90
CA GLU A 48 5.59 -5.60 4.28
C GLU A 48 7.02 -5.15 4.62
N MET A 49 8.03 -5.96 4.27
CA MET A 49 9.44 -5.66 4.54
C MET A 49 9.90 -4.34 3.92
N LYS A 50 9.53 -4.05 2.67
CA LYS A 50 9.90 -2.77 2.05
C LYS A 50 9.11 -1.59 2.62
N MET A 51 7.87 -1.80 3.07
CA MET A 51 7.09 -0.77 3.75
C MET A 51 7.73 -0.42 5.10
N GLU A 52 8.16 -1.43 5.85
CA GLU A 52 8.89 -1.27 7.11
C GLU A 52 10.24 -0.54 6.90
N ALA A 53 11.00 -0.92 5.88
CA ALA A 53 12.24 -0.22 5.53
C ALA A 53 12.00 1.24 5.12
N PHE A 54 10.91 1.52 4.39
CA PHE A 54 10.52 2.89 4.05
C PHE A 54 10.14 3.70 5.30
N HIS A 55 9.45 3.11 6.27
CA HIS A 55 9.17 3.79 7.52
C HIS A 55 10.43 4.03 8.35
N THR A 56 11.37 3.08 8.37
CA THR A 56 12.68 3.27 9.00
C THR A 56 13.40 4.48 8.39
N LEU A 57 13.37 4.62 7.06
CA LEU A 57 13.89 5.81 6.38
C LEU A 57 13.16 7.09 6.83
N TYR A 58 11.83 7.06 6.94
CA TYR A 58 11.05 8.18 7.50
C TYR A 58 11.52 8.54 8.91
N ASP A 59 11.68 7.60 9.82
CA ASP A 59 12.02 7.88 11.22
C ASP A 59 13.35 8.63 11.36
N VAL A 60 14.34 8.26 10.54
CA VAL A 60 15.68 8.84 10.57
C VAL A 60 15.81 10.11 9.73
N SER A 61 14.88 10.37 8.80
CA SER A 61 14.98 11.51 7.85
C SER A 61 13.81 12.50 7.89
N LYS A 62 12.80 12.31 8.74
CA LYS A 62 11.62 13.20 8.86
C LYS A 62 11.92 14.67 9.17
N LYS A 63 13.13 14.99 9.65
CA LYS A 63 13.59 16.38 9.84
C LYS A 63 14.06 17.04 8.53
N LEU A 64 14.36 16.26 7.51
CA LEU A 64 14.90 16.69 6.22
C LEU A 64 13.85 16.71 5.12
N PHE A 65 12.76 15.94 5.28
CA PHE A 65 11.71 15.80 4.28
C PHE A 65 10.31 15.74 4.93
N PRO A 66 9.34 16.57 4.50
CA PRO A 66 8.01 16.62 5.10
C PRO A 66 7.10 15.50 4.58
N TYR A 67 7.28 14.27 5.08
CA TYR A 67 6.55 13.08 4.62
C TYR A 67 5.02 13.19 4.65
N PHE A 68 4.43 13.97 5.56
CA PHE A 68 2.97 14.10 5.64
C PHE A 68 2.40 15.23 4.78
N GLU A 69 3.24 15.99 4.07
CA GLU A 69 2.79 17.00 3.10
C GLU A 69 2.58 16.44 1.69
N HIS A 70 2.78 15.13 1.50
CA HIS A 70 2.52 14.46 0.22
C HIS A 70 1.65 13.22 0.38
N GLY A 71 0.63 13.09 -0.49
CA GLY A 71 -0.39 12.05 -0.38
C GLY A 71 0.17 10.64 -0.58
N ASP A 72 1.20 10.47 -1.43
CA ASP A 72 1.88 9.20 -1.63
C ASP A 72 2.63 8.75 -0.38
N THR A 73 3.50 9.60 0.18
CA THR A 73 4.25 9.29 1.40
C THR A 73 3.34 9.17 2.63
N ALA A 74 2.32 10.03 2.75
CA ALA A 74 1.36 9.96 3.84
C ALA A 74 0.56 8.65 3.83
N LEU A 75 0.03 8.25 2.66
CA LEU A 75 -0.72 7.00 2.54
C LEU A 75 0.16 5.78 2.85
N ILE A 76 1.37 5.73 2.30
CA ILE A 76 2.29 4.60 2.51
C ILE A 76 2.63 4.45 4.00
N ILE A 77 2.92 5.55 4.71
CA ILE A 77 3.16 5.51 6.16
C ILE A 77 1.91 5.04 6.92
N THR A 78 0.72 5.55 6.57
CA THR A 78 -0.52 5.16 7.24
C THR A 78 -0.85 3.68 7.03
N VAL A 79 -0.72 3.16 5.81
CA VAL A 79 -0.94 1.73 5.50
C VAL A 79 0.10 0.86 6.20
N ARG A 80 1.38 1.27 6.19
CA ARG A 80 2.46 0.58 6.92
C ARG A 80 2.11 0.44 8.39
N ASN A 81 1.77 1.55 9.06
CA ASN A 81 1.47 1.56 10.49
C ASN A 81 0.32 0.60 10.83
N ALA A 82 -0.71 0.58 9.99
CA ALA A 82 -1.84 -0.33 10.16
C ALA A 82 -1.39 -1.81 10.06
N ILE A 83 -0.66 -2.16 9.00
CA ILE A 83 -0.12 -3.51 8.80
C ILE A 83 0.83 -3.93 9.94
N HIS A 84 1.63 -3.00 10.47
CA HIS A 84 2.59 -3.27 11.55
C HIS A 84 1.92 -3.69 12.86
N HIS A 85 0.79 -3.08 13.23
CA HIS A 85 0.12 -3.37 14.52
C HIS A 85 -0.68 -4.69 14.52
N ARG A 86 -1.08 -5.20 13.35
CA ARG A 86 -1.74 -6.52 13.16
C ARG A 86 -2.93 -6.80 14.09
N ASP A 87 -3.58 -5.77 14.59
CA ASP A 87 -4.73 -5.84 15.50
C ASP A 87 -6.08 -5.77 14.76
N HIS A 88 -6.05 -5.80 13.42
CA HIS A 88 -7.23 -5.68 12.55
C HIS A 88 -7.15 -6.60 11.32
N PRO A 89 -8.28 -6.89 10.65
CA PRO A 89 -8.31 -7.75 9.45
C PRO A 89 -8.02 -7.02 8.11
N LEU A 90 -7.75 -5.71 8.13
CA LEU A 90 -7.56 -4.88 6.94
C LEU A 90 -6.28 -5.22 6.16
N PHE A 91 -6.21 -4.75 4.90
CA PHE A 91 -5.05 -4.79 4.00
C PHE A 91 -4.62 -6.19 3.57
N ARG A 92 -5.57 -7.14 3.51
CA ARG A 92 -5.33 -8.43 2.85
C ARG A 92 -5.18 -8.22 1.35
N SER A 93 -4.15 -8.83 0.76
CA SER A 93 -3.89 -8.71 -0.68
C SER A 93 -4.98 -9.38 -1.52
N LEU A 94 -5.20 -8.86 -2.74
CA LEU A 94 -6.12 -9.47 -3.70
C LEU A 94 -5.78 -10.94 -3.97
N LYS A 95 -4.49 -11.27 -4.11
CA LYS A 95 -4.03 -12.65 -4.37
C LYS A 95 -4.47 -13.59 -3.26
N ARG A 96 -4.25 -13.23 -1.99
CA ARG A 96 -4.71 -14.00 -0.84
C ARG A 96 -6.23 -14.18 -0.87
N ARG A 97 -6.96 -13.12 -1.17
CA ARG A 97 -8.42 -13.18 -1.19
C ARG A 97 -8.98 -14.06 -2.32
N LEU A 98 -8.36 -14.06 -3.48
CA LEU A 98 -8.81 -14.86 -4.63
C LEU A 98 -8.45 -16.35 -4.48
N HIS A 99 -7.28 -16.65 -3.92
CA HIS A 99 -6.75 -18.01 -3.96
C HIS A 99 -6.82 -18.76 -2.63
N LEU A 100 -6.73 -18.06 -1.49
CA LEU A 100 -6.64 -18.70 -0.17
C LEU A 100 -7.90 -18.52 0.67
N ASN A 101 -8.66 -17.44 0.45
CA ASN A 101 -9.89 -17.18 1.21
C ASN A 101 -11.14 -17.68 0.46
N GLY A 102 -12.09 -18.28 1.18
CA GLY A 102 -13.45 -18.45 0.67
C GLY A 102 -13.64 -19.56 -0.38
N GLY A 103 -12.78 -20.57 -0.41
CA GLY A 103 -12.94 -21.75 -1.25
C GLY A 103 -12.27 -21.67 -2.63
N GLY A 104 -11.38 -20.69 -2.84
CA GLY A 104 -10.59 -20.57 -4.07
C GLY A 104 -11.21 -19.66 -5.13
N VAL A 105 -10.65 -19.72 -6.33
CA VAL A 105 -10.99 -18.81 -7.44
C VAL A 105 -12.39 -19.08 -7.99
N GLU A 106 -12.90 -20.29 -7.78
CA GLU A 106 -14.22 -20.77 -8.19
C GLU A 106 -15.34 -19.96 -7.55
N HIS A 107 -15.16 -19.48 -6.32
CA HIS A 107 -16.13 -18.60 -5.65
C HIS A 107 -16.32 -17.27 -6.38
N TRP A 108 -15.34 -16.87 -7.20
CA TRP A 108 -15.31 -15.58 -7.89
C TRP A 108 -15.74 -15.68 -9.35
N LEU A 109 -16.26 -16.82 -9.81
CA LEU A 109 -16.76 -16.98 -11.18
C LEU A 109 -17.85 -15.94 -11.49
N GLY A 110 -17.65 -15.19 -12.58
CA GLY A 110 -18.55 -14.11 -12.99
C GLY A 110 -18.42 -12.82 -12.18
N ALA A 111 -17.54 -12.77 -11.17
CA ALA A 111 -17.28 -11.53 -10.44
C ALA A 111 -16.46 -10.55 -11.30
N SER A 112 -16.80 -9.26 -11.18
CA SER A 112 -16.03 -8.16 -11.76
C SER A 112 -15.33 -7.37 -10.65
N PHE A 113 -14.09 -6.97 -10.93
CA PHE A 113 -13.24 -6.22 -10.00
C PHE A 113 -12.80 -4.91 -10.65
N LEU A 114 -12.73 -3.85 -9.84
CA LEU A 114 -12.13 -2.59 -10.24
C LEU A 114 -10.71 -2.53 -9.67
N LEU A 115 -9.70 -2.61 -10.54
CA LEU A 115 -8.30 -2.51 -10.17
C LEU A 115 -7.77 -1.12 -10.57
N ALA A 116 -7.70 -0.21 -9.60
CA ALA A 116 -7.18 1.13 -9.79
C ALA A 116 -5.66 1.15 -9.61
N SER A 117 -4.96 1.84 -10.50
CA SER A 117 -3.52 2.02 -10.46
C SER A 117 -3.16 3.46 -10.82
N HIS A 118 -1.99 3.92 -10.38
CA HIS A 118 -1.53 5.30 -10.55
C HIS A 118 -0.32 5.35 -11.48
N PRO A 119 -0.14 6.44 -12.25
CA PRO A 119 1.16 6.71 -12.84
C PRO A 119 2.19 6.93 -11.73
N THR A 120 3.42 6.47 -11.93
CA THR A 120 4.50 6.84 -11.02
C THR A 120 4.84 8.32 -11.18
N LEU A 121 5.47 8.91 -10.15
CA LEU A 121 5.91 10.30 -10.17
C LEU A 121 6.78 10.67 -11.39
N ARG A 122 7.50 9.69 -11.97
CA ARG A 122 8.34 9.88 -13.16
C ARG A 122 7.72 9.32 -14.45
N GLY A 123 6.45 8.90 -14.42
CA GLY A 123 5.73 8.33 -15.56
C GLY A 123 6.20 6.93 -16.00
N ALA A 124 7.17 6.33 -15.29
CA ALA A 124 7.63 4.98 -15.56
C ALA A 124 6.54 3.96 -15.20
N ARG A 125 6.36 2.95 -16.05
CA ARG A 125 5.41 1.85 -15.81
C ARG A 125 6.00 0.88 -14.78
N VAL A 126 5.20 0.52 -13.78
CA VAL A 126 5.52 -0.57 -12.85
C VAL A 126 4.89 -1.85 -13.37
N LEU A 127 5.69 -2.92 -13.48
CA LEU A 127 5.23 -4.22 -14.01
C LEU A 127 4.69 -5.16 -12.92
N MET A 128 4.93 -4.84 -11.65
CA MET A 128 4.43 -5.57 -10.50
C MET A 128 3.28 -4.80 -9.87
N SER A 129 2.36 -5.52 -9.21
CA SER A 129 1.21 -4.91 -8.52
C SER A 129 1.05 -5.47 -7.11
N HIS A 130 0.63 -4.62 -6.16
CA HIS A 130 0.20 -5.07 -4.83
C HIS A 130 -1.14 -4.40 -4.49
N HIS A 131 -2.21 -5.15 -4.74
CA HIS A 131 -3.57 -4.68 -4.62
C HIS A 131 -4.12 -4.90 -3.22
N VAL A 132 -4.50 -3.81 -2.55
CA VAL A 132 -5.30 -3.83 -1.31
C VAL A 132 -6.67 -3.26 -1.58
N ARG A 133 -7.66 -3.54 -0.73
CA ARG A 133 -9.00 -3.02 -0.96
C ARG A 133 -9.08 -1.53 -0.65
N MET A 134 -9.86 -0.82 -1.45
CA MET A 134 -10.14 0.61 -1.24
C MET A 134 -10.94 0.83 0.05
N ASP A 135 -11.88 -0.07 0.37
CA ASP A 135 -12.68 0.02 1.58
C ASP A 135 -11.85 -0.18 2.87
N ASP A 136 -10.75 -0.95 2.81
CA ASP A 136 -9.77 -1.06 3.90
C ASP A 136 -9.03 0.26 4.13
N ILE A 137 -8.66 0.95 3.06
CA ILE A 137 -8.04 2.29 3.14
C ILE A 137 -9.04 3.24 3.79
N ASP A 138 -10.26 3.31 3.25
CA ASP A 138 -11.31 4.19 3.76
C ASP A 138 -11.63 3.88 5.24
N ALA A 139 -11.72 2.60 5.61
CA ALA A 139 -11.94 2.18 7.01
C ALA A 139 -10.78 2.58 7.94
N ARG A 140 -9.59 2.81 7.41
CA ARG A 140 -8.42 3.25 8.19
C ARG A 140 -8.29 4.76 8.26
N ILE A 141 -8.65 5.50 7.21
CA ILE A 141 -8.29 6.93 7.07
C ILE A 141 -9.47 7.90 7.05
N ASP A 142 -10.71 7.43 6.85
CA ASP A 142 -11.89 8.30 6.76
C ASP A 142 -12.65 8.36 8.10
N PRO A 143 -12.58 9.49 8.85
CA PRO A 143 -13.27 9.63 10.11
C PRO A 143 -14.80 9.53 9.98
N SER A 144 -15.37 9.85 8.81
CA SER A 144 -16.82 9.81 8.60
C SER A 144 -17.38 8.39 8.59
N ARG A 145 -16.54 7.37 8.35
CA ARG A 145 -16.97 5.97 8.39
C ARG A 145 -17.15 5.42 9.80
N ALA A 146 -16.66 6.12 10.83
CA ALA A 146 -16.69 5.68 12.22
C ALA A 146 -16.22 4.22 12.39
N SER A 147 -15.22 3.82 11.60
CA SER A 147 -14.67 2.47 11.59
C SER A 147 -13.97 2.16 12.92
N PRO A 148 -14.10 0.95 13.49
CA PRO A 148 -13.35 0.54 14.67
C PRO A 148 -11.83 0.45 14.41
N TYR A 149 -11.43 0.48 13.14
CA TYR A 149 -10.03 0.38 12.70
C TYR A 149 -9.44 1.72 12.28
N LEU A 150 -10.10 2.84 12.58
CA LEU A 150 -9.62 4.18 12.24
C LEU A 150 -8.22 4.43 12.85
N ASP A 151 -7.37 5.17 12.13
CA ASP A 151 -6.06 5.58 12.63
C ASP A 151 -6.20 6.42 13.90
N THR A 152 -5.76 5.87 15.03
CA THR A 152 -5.83 6.51 16.36
C THR A 152 -4.67 7.48 16.60
N PHE A 153 -3.61 7.42 15.79
CA PHE A 153 -2.44 8.31 15.94
C PHE A 153 -2.71 9.73 15.46
N VAL A 154 -3.75 9.94 14.65
CA VAL A 154 -4.17 11.26 14.17
C VAL A 154 -5.68 11.40 14.30
N SER A 155 -6.13 12.44 15.00
CA SER A 155 -7.54 12.68 15.29
C SER A 155 -7.99 14.08 14.87
N GLY A 156 -9.31 14.25 14.81
CA GLY A 156 -9.96 15.55 14.56
C GLY A 156 -9.61 16.14 13.20
N THR A 157 -9.33 17.44 13.17
CA THR A 157 -9.05 18.20 11.94
C THR A 157 -7.86 17.66 11.16
N LYS A 158 -6.80 17.21 11.85
CA LYS A 158 -5.60 16.64 11.21
C LYS A 158 -5.91 15.36 10.42
N ALA A 159 -6.84 14.53 10.90
CA ALA A 159 -7.24 13.32 10.19
C ALA A 159 -8.00 13.67 8.91
N ALA A 160 -8.93 14.63 9.01
CA ALA A 160 -9.67 15.14 7.87
C ALA A 160 -8.76 15.82 6.83
N ASP A 161 -7.77 16.59 7.27
CA ASP A 161 -6.82 17.25 6.37
C ASP A 161 -5.89 16.25 5.66
N ARG A 162 -5.46 15.20 6.37
CA ARG A 162 -4.72 14.08 5.77
C ARG A 162 -5.56 13.37 4.71
N LEU A 163 -6.82 13.04 5.02
CA LEU A 163 -7.73 12.44 4.05
C LEU A 163 -7.87 13.32 2.81
N LYS A 164 -8.16 14.62 2.98
CA LYS A 164 -8.27 15.58 1.86
C LYS A 164 -7.01 15.62 1.00
N LEU A 165 -5.83 15.62 1.64
CA LEU A 165 -4.55 15.63 0.93
C LEU A 165 -4.36 14.36 0.09
N ILE A 166 -4.62 13.18 0.68
CA ILE A 166 -4.51 11.89 0.00
C ILE A 166 -5.52 11.83 -1.15
N ASP A 167 -6.79 12.15 -0.88
CA ASP A 167 -7.86 12.13 -1.85
C ASP A 167 -7.56 13.03 -3.05
N HIS A 168 -7.15 14.28 -2.82
CA HIS A 168 -6.82 15.22 -3.89
C HIS A 168 -5.61 14.77 -4.72
N ARG A 169 -4.53 14.30 -4.08
CA ARG A 169 -3.29 13.97 -4.80
C ARG A 169 -3.30 12.60 -5.46
N LEU A 170 -4.12 11.67 -4.96
CA LEU A 170 -4.24 10.32 -5.50
C LEU A 170 -5.57 10.09 -6.23
N GLY A 171 -6.41 11.11 -6.40
CA GLY A 171 -7.65 10.99 -7.18
C GLY A 171 -8.60 9.89 -6.66
N PHE A 172 -8.64 9.70 -5.34
CA PHE A 172 -9.54 8.71 -4.74
C PHE A 172 -11.02 9.01 -4.98
N PRO A 173 -11.49 10.28 -4.94
CA PRO A 173 -12.87 10.61 -5.29
C PRO A 173 -13.27 10.13 -6.68
N GLU A 174 -12.38 10.20 -7.66
CA GLU A 174 -12.60 9.76 -9.04
C GLU A 174 -12.74 8.24 -9.12
N ILE A 175 -11.91 7.50 -8.39
CA ILE A 175 -12.00 6.03 -8.29
C ILE A 175 -13.34 5.65 -7.65
N ARG A 176 -13.70 6.29 -6.53
CA ARG A 176 -14.98 6.04 -5.83
C ARG A 176 -16.18 6.39 -6.71
N LYS A 177 -16.11 7.49 -7.45
CA LYS A 177 -17.15 7.90 -8.42
C LYS A 177 -17.29 6.88 -9.55
N PHE A 178 -16.18 6.45 -10.15
CA PHE A 178 -16.17 5.45 -11.22
C PHE A 178 -16.77 4.12 -10.73
N ARG A 179 -16.36 3.67 -9.53
CA ARG A 179 -16.92 2.51 -8.84
C ARG A 179 -18.44 2.59 -8.74
N SER A 180 -18.97 3.69 -8.19
CA SER A 180 -20.41 3.89 -8.00
C SER A 180 -21.18 3.97 -9.32
N GLN A 181 -20.63 4.67 -10.32
CA GLN A 181 -21.25 4.79 -11.65
C GLN A 181 -21.39 3.43 -12.35
N HIS A 182 -20.38 2.57 -12.22
CA HIS A 182 -20.34 1.25 -12.84
C HIS A 182 -20.80 0.13 -11.91
N ARG A 183 -21.31 0.46 -10.71
CA ARG A 183 -21.89 -0.46 -9.74
C ARG A 183 -20.95 -1.59 -9.31
N TYR A 184 -19.65 -1.33 -9.24
CA TYR A 184 -18.72 -2.27 -8.60
C TYR A 184 -18.99 -2.31 -7.09
N PRO A 185 -19.06 -3.50 -6.47
CA PRO A 185 -19.18 -3.61 -5.01
C PRO A 185 -18.01 -2.93 -4.28
N ASP A 186 -18.28 -2.39 -3.09
CA ASP A 186 -17.27 -1.71 -2.26
C ASP A 186 -16.07 -2.61 -1.97
N ASP A 187 -16.34 -3.87 -1.66
CA ASP A 187 -15.34 -4.88 -1.36
C ASP A 187 -14.63 -5.43 -2.61
N ARG A 188 -14.99 -4.99 -3.82
CA ARG A 188 -14.37 -5.44 -5.09
C ARG A 188 -13.59 -4.35 -5.81
N THR A 189 -13.33 -3.25 -5.12
CA THR A 189 -12.48 -2.16 -5.60
C THR A 189 -11.14 -2.22 -4.91
N TYR A 190 -10.07 -2.28 -5.70
CA TYR A 190 -8.71 -2.42 -5.21
C TYR A 190 -7.84 -1.29 -5.71
N LEU A 191 -6.89 -0.91 -4.86
CA LEU A 191 -5.85 0.05 -5.16
C LEU A 191 -4.51 -0.67 -5.25
N ASP A 192 -3.81 -0.49 -6.37
CA ASP A 192 -2.42 -0.90 -6.52
C ASP A 192 -1.51 0.07 -5.77
N LEU A 193 -0.96 -0.39 -4.63
CA LEU A 193 -0.08 0.43 -3.81
C LEU A 193 1.32 0.62 -4.41
N LEU A 194 1.66 -0.13 -5.45
CA LEU A 194 3.03 -0.22 -5.92
C LEU A 194 3.52 1.05 -6.62
N PRO A 195 2.76 1.66 -7.55
CA PRO A 195 3.14 2.94 -8.13
C PRO A 195 3.16 4.07 -7.12
N ILE A 196 2.28 4.03 -6.11
CA ILE A 196 2.24 5.00 -5.01
C ILE A 196 3.50 4.86 -4.15
N PHE A 197 3.89 3.63 -3.80
CA PHE A 197 5.13 3.34 -3.09
C PHE A 197 6.36 3.83 -3.85
N VAL A 198 6.46 3.53 -5.15
CA VAL A 198 7.56 3.99 -6.00
C VAL A 198 7.62 5.53 -6.03
N SER A 199 6.46 6.19 -6.11
CA SER A 199 6.36 7.65 -6.06
C SER A 199 6.82 8.22 -4.73
N ALA A 200 6.42 7.60 -3.62
CA ALA A 200 6.83 7.95 -2.27
C ALA A 200 8.36 7.86 -2.10
N VAL A 201 8.98 6.75 -2.53
CA VAL A 201 10.44 6.57 -2.52
C VAL A 201 11.13 7.63 -3.37
N CYS A 202 10.70 7.78 -4.64
CA CYS A 202 11.27 8.77 -5.56
C CYS A 202 11.23 10.19 -5.00
N ARG A 203 10.17 10.51 -4.23
CA ARG A 203 9.99 11.83 -3.64
C ARG A 203 10.91 12.03 -2.44
N SER A 204 10.97 11.07 -1.51
CA SER A 204 11.86 11.16 -0.35
C SER A 204 13.35 11.06 -0.69
N SER A 205 13.69 10.53 -1.87
CA SER A 205 15.07 10.44 -2.35
C SER A 205 15.55 11.66 -3.14
N LYS A 206 14.69 12.66 -3.40
CA LYS A 206 15.14 13.93 -3.99
C LYS A 206 15.83 14.77 -2.90
N ARG A 207 17.15 14.76 -2.93
CA ARG A 207 17.96 15.91 -2.49
C ARG A 207 18.06 16.89 -3.66
#